data_AF-A0AAP0LMG9-F1
#
_entry.id   AF-A0AAP0LMG9-F1
#
_cell.length_a   1.000
_cell.length_b   1.000
_cell.length_c   1.000
_cell.angle_alpha   90.00
_cell.angle_beta   90.00
_cell.angle_gamma   90.00
#
_symmetry.space_group_name_H-M   'P 1'
#
loop_
_entity.id
_entity.type
_entity.pdbx_description
1 polymer ?
#
loop_
_entity_poly.entity_id
_entity_poly.type
_entity_poly.pdbx_seq_one_letter_code
_entity_poly.pdbx_strand_id
1 'polypeptide(L)'
;MASEASHSHFLLLPFLAPGHMIPMFDTARLLAQRGAIVTIVTTPVNAARFKTVHARAIDSGLQIRLIEIQFPWQQAGLPEGCENCDLLPTTDFARFLNSLHMLQLPFENLFEKQTLKPCCIISDMCFPWTVDTAAKFNVPRIIFHGFSCFCLFCLHLLGVSKVHENVTSDSDYFNIPGLPDHIQFTKVQLPISEQDDDFKELQEQIFAADKKTYGTITNTFEELESPCIEDYKKAKQEKVWCIGPVSLCNKEPIDKAERGKKASIDVPECLTWLDSQQPTSVVYVCLGSICNLPSSQLIELGLGLEASNKPFVWVIRGESKLEELEKWLVEENFKERIKGRGLLIRGWAPQVLILSHPAVGGFLTHCGWNSSLEGISAGVQMLTWPLFADQFCNEKLIVEVLRIGVSVGVEVPMKFGEEEKIGVLVKKEDVETAINILMDDGQERDARRRRAKEFGELAKRALDEGGSSYNNIELFMQDISFHGQPQK
;
A
#
# COMPACT_ATOMS: atom_id res chain seq x y z
N MET A 1 -18.55 1.68 43.08
CA MET A 1 -17.58 2.58 42.42
C MET A 1 -17.20 1.89 41.11
N ALA A 2 -17.80 2.32 40.00
CA ALA A 2 -17.41 1.84 38.69
C ALA A 2 -16.02 2.42 38.40
N SER A 3 -15.03 1.57 38.16
CA SER A 3 -13.73 2.05 37.66
C SER A 3 -13.99 2.74 36.32
N GLU A 4 -13.62 4.01 36.18
CA GLU A 4 -13.52 4.63 34.87
C GLU A 4 -12.62 3.73 34.01
N ALA A 5 -13.18 3.14 32.96
CA ALA A 5 -12.39 2.41 31.99
C ALA A 5 -11.38 3.41 31.41
N SER A 6 -10.10 3.25 31.74
CA SER A 6 -9.02 4.00 31.12
C SER A 6 -8.99 3.62 29.64
N HIS A 7 -9.63 4.40 28.78
CA HIS A 7 -9.64 4.16 27.34
C HIS A 7 -8.23 4.42 26.80
N SER A 8 -7.60 3.42 26.19
CA SER A 8 -6.30 3.59 25.52
C SER A 8 -6.44 4.62 24.40
N HIS A 9 -5.52 5.58 24.35
CA HIS A 9 -5.52 6.66 23.35
C HIS A 9 -4.32 6.55 22.43
N PHE A 10 -4.55 6.23 21.16
CA PHE A 10 -3.50 6.12 20.14
C PHE A 10 -3.47 7.37 19.28
N LEU A 11 -2.27 7.86 18.98
CA LEU A 11 -2.06 8.96 18.05
C LEU A 11 -1.38 8.43 16.78
N LEU A 12 -2.00 8.63 15.63
CA LEU A 12 -1.56 8.14 14.33
C LEU A 12 -1.05 9.30 13.47
N LEU A 13 0.13 9.13 12.88
CA LEU A 13 0.72 10.06 11.91
C LEU A 13 1.08 9.32 10.61
N PRO A 14 0.14 9.24 9.63
CA PRO A 14 0.41 8.60 8.35
C PRO A 14 1.24 9.47 7.42
N PHE A 15 2.08 8.82 6.60
CA PHE A 15 2.71 9.51 5.48
C PHE A 15 1.64 10.02 4.52
N LEU A 16 1.87 11.20 3.96
CA LEU A 16 0.91 11.96 3.16
C LEU A 16 0.83 11.41 1.72
N ALA A 17 0.56 10.12 1.61
CA ALA A 17 0.36 9.37 0.37
C ALA A 17 -0.84 8.43 0.53
N PRO A 18 -1.65 8.16 -0.52
CA PRO A 18 -2.86 7.35 -0.37
C PRO A 18 -2.56 5.94 0.13
N GLY A 19 -1.42 5.36 -0.30
CA GLY A 19 -0.95 4.05 0.14
C GLY A 19 -0.60 3.95 1.64
N HIS A 20 -0.46 5.05 2.37
CA HIS A 20 -0.14 5.04 3.79
C HIS A 20 -1.31 5.55 4.63
N MET A 21 -1.96 6.61 4.16
CA MET A 21 -3.13 7.17 4.81
C MET A 21 -4.29 6.19 4.89
N ILE A 22 -4.65 5.55 3.78
CA ILE A 22 -5.82 4.65 3.74
C ILE A 22 -5.67 3.48 4.73
N PRO A 23 -4.57 2.68 4.72
CA PRO A 23 -4.43 1.59 5.69
C PRO A 23 -4.30 2.08 7.14
N MET A 24 -3.76 3.28 7.40
CA MET A 24 -3.73 3.82 8.76
C MET A 24 -5.11 4.31 9.24
N PHE A 25 -5.97 4.82 8.34
CA PHE A 25 -7.38 5.07 8.67
C PHE A 25 -8.13 3.77 8.96
N ASP A 26 -7.90 2.71 8.19
CA ASP A 26 -8.47 1.38 8.45
C ASP A 26 -7.96 0.81 9.79
N THR A 27 -6.66 0.98 10.09
CA THR A 27 -6.06 0.63 11.39
C THR A 27 -6.71 1.40 12.54
N ALA A 28 -6.94 2.71 12.36
CA ALA A 28 -7.66 3.52 13.35
C ALA A 28 -9.07 2.97 13.62
N ARG A 29 -9.79 2.56 12.57
CA ARG A 29 -11.10 1.93 12.69
C ARG A 29 -11.04 0.63 13.49
N LEU A 30 -10.06 -0.24 13.22
CA LEU A 30 -9.87 -1.51 13.94
C LEU A 30 -9.55 -1.33 15.43
N LEU A 31 -8.74 -0.32 15.77
CA LEU A 31 -8.45 0.03 17.16
C LEU A 31 -9.69 0.61 17.85
N ALA A 32 -10.40 1.54 17.20
CA ALA A 32 -11.58 2.18 17.75
C ALA A 32 -12.75 1.20 17.95
N GLN A 33 -12.90 0.19 17.08
CA GLN A 33 -13.86 -0.91 17.23
C GLN A 33 -13.64 -1.73 18.51
N ARG A 34 -12.43 -1.68 19.09
CA ARG A 34 -12.06 -2.32 20.35
C ARG A 34 -12.05 -1.34 21.54
N GLY A 35 -12.73 -0.21 21.40
CA GLY A 35 -12.90 0.79 22.45
C GLY A 35 -11.74 1.76 22.63
N ALA A 36 -10.74 1.76 21.74
CA ALA A 36 -9.69 2.77 21.80
C ALA A 36 -10.20 4.15 21.34
N ILE A 37 -9.64 5.20 21.92
CA ILE A 37 -9.71 6.54 21.35
C ILE A 37 -8.54 6.65 20.36
N VAL A 38 -8.80 7.14 19.15
CA VAL A 38 -7.76 7.30 18.13
C VAL A 38 -7.75 8.72 17.62
N THR A 39 -6.59 9.37 17.61
CA THR A 39 -6.39 10.67 16.96
C THR A 39 -5.51 10.47 15.73
N ILE A 40 -6.01 10.82 14.55
CA ILE A 40 -5.23 10.86 13.32
C ILE A 40 -4.80 12.31 13.08
N VAL A 41 -3.50 12.53 12.93
CA VAL A 41 -2.94 13.85 12.59
C VAL A 41 -2.62 13.88 11.10
N THR A 42 -3.16 14.87 10.39
CA THR A 42 -2.93 15.04 8.95
C THR A 42 -2.99 16.52 8.57
N THR A 43 -3.06 16.85 7.29
CA THR A 43 -3.08 18.21 6.76
C THR A 43 -4.45 18.56 6.15
N PRO A 44 -4.81 19.84 5.96
CA PRO A 44 -6.16 20.23 5.51
C PRO A 44 -6.61 19.56 4.19
N VAL A 45 -5.74 19.50 3.18
CA VAL A 45 -6.07 18.86 1.89
C VAL A 45 -6.36 17.37 2.07
N ASN A 46 -5.60 16.73 2.96
CA ASN A 46 -5.71 15.32 3.25
C ASN A 46 -6.92 15.01 4.14
N ALA A 47 -7.23 15.85 5.14
CA ALA A 47 -8.42 15.71 5.97
C ALA A 47 -9.71 15.78 5.13
N ALA A 48 -9.75 16.68 4.14
CA ALA A 48 -10.88 16.79 3.22
C ALA A 48 -11.16 15.50 2.44
N ARG A 49 -10.12 14.71 2.11
CA ARG A 49 -10.27 13.42 1.39
C ARG A 49 -10.99 12.37 2.22
N PHE A 50 -10.77 12.36 3.53
CA PHE A 50 -11.33 11.36 4.45
C PHE A 50 -12.60 11.84 5.15
N LYS A 51 -13.11 13.05 4.87
CA LYS A 51 -14.25 13.66 5.57
C LYS A 51 -15.47 12.74 5.64
N THR A 52 -15.86 12.12 4.52
CA THR A 52 -17.05 11.25 4.48
C THR A 52 -16.84 9.95 5.26
N VAL A 53 -15.67 9.33 5.12
CA VAL A 53 -15.31 8.10 5.85
C VAL A 53 -15.23 8.37 7.35
N HIS A 54 -14.63 9.49 7.74
CA HIS A 54 -14.53 9.94 9.12
C HIS A 54 -15.91 10.21 9.74
N ALA A 55 -16.79 10.92 9.03
CA ALA A 55 -18.16 11.17 9.50
C ALA A 55 -18.91 9.85 9.75
N ARG A 56 -18.85 8.89 8.83
CA ARG A 56 -19.47 7.57 9.02
C ARG A 56 -18.92 6.81 10.23
N ALA A 57 -17.61 6.90 10.48
CA ALA A 57 -17.00 6.27 11.63
C ALA A 57 -17.56 6.87 12.95
N ILE A 58 -17.70 8.20 13.02
CA ILE A 58 -18.31 8.89 14.16
C ILE A 58 -19.79 8.51 14.32
N ASP A 59 -20.55 8.50 13.23
CA ASP A 59 -21.98 8.11 13.25
C ASP A 59 -22.18 6.67 13.72
N SER A 60 -21.17 5.80 13.50
CA SER A 60 -21.12 4.42 14.00
C SER A 60 -20.66 4.30 15.45
N GLY A 61 -20.43 5.43 16.16
CA GLY A 61 -20.02 5.47 17.57
C GLY A 61 -18.51 5.29 17.81
N LEU A 62 -17.68 5.29 16.76
CA LEU A 62 -16.23 5.12 16.91
C LEU A 62 -15.57 6.43 17.38
N GLN A 63 -14.64 6.31 18.32
CA GLN A 63 -13.93 7.45 18.91
C GLN A 63 -12.69 7.84 18.08
N ILE A 64 -12.92 8.29 16.84
CA ILE A 64 -11.84 8.72 15.92
C ILE A 64 -11.84 10.23 15.79
N ARG A 65 -10.74 10.88 16.16
CA ARG A 65 -10.51 12.31 16.02
C ARG A 65 -9.61 12.56 14.83
N LEU A 66 -9.92 13.58 14.04
CA LEU A 66 -9.09 14.05 12.95
C LEU A 66 -8.57 15.43 13.31
N ILE A 67 -7.24 15.60 13.35
CA ILE A 67 -6.60 16.88 13.67
C ILE A 67 -5.72 17.31 12.51
N GLU A 68 -5.88 18.58 12.13
CA GLU A 68 -5.18 19.20 11.03
C GLU A 68 -3.96 20.00 11.52
N ILE A 69 -2.80 19.74 10.94
CA ILE A 69 -1.60 20.57 11.03
C ILE A 69 -1.32 21.20 9.66
N GLN A 70 -0.90 22.46 9.65
CA GLN A 70 -0.61 23.15 8.39
C GLN A 70 0.61 22.54 7.70
N PHE A 71 0.46 22.21 6.42
CA PHE A 71 1.58 21.71 5.63
C PHE A 71 2.44 22.90 5.15
N PRO A 72 3.77 22.87 5.32
CA PRO A 72 4.64 24.01 5.03
C PRO A 72 4.99 24.09 3.53
N TRP A 73 3.99 24.03 2.65
CA TRP A 73 4.20 24.01 1.20
C TRP A 73 5.01 25.21 0.69
N GLN A 74 4.73 26.41 1.23
CA GLN A 74 5.40 27.63 0.80
C GLN A 74 6.89 27.62 1.18
N GLN A 75 7.22 27.20 2.40
CA GLN A 75 8.61 27.11 2.86
C GLN A 75 9.37 25.99 2.15
N ALA A 76 8.68 24.92 1.76
CA ALA A 76 9.22 23.81 0.99
C ALA A 76 9.39 24.13 -0.51
N GLY A 77 8.89 25.27 -0.98
CA GLY A 77 8.91 25.63 -2.40
C GLY A 77 8.02 24.72 -3.27
N LEU A 78 6.96 24.17 -2.69
CA LEU A 78 5.97 23.33 -3.36
C LEU A 78 4.79 24.17 -3.86
N PRO A 79 4.05 23.73 -4.89
CA PRO A 79 2.83 24.42 -5.30
C PRO A 79 1.75 24.40 -4.21
N GLU A 80 0.92 25.44 -4.17
CA GLU A 80 -0.21 25.50 -3.25
C GLU A 80 -1.15 24.29 -3.43
N GLY A 81 -1.60 23.72 -2.31
CA GLY A 81 -2.50 22.56 -2.31
C GLY A 81 -1.83 21.20 -2.58
N CYS A 82 -0.52 21.17 -2.89
CA CYS A 82 0.23 19.92 -3.07
C CYS A 82 0.72 19.32 -1.74
N GLU A 83 -0.24 18.93 -0.88
CA GLU A 83 0.05 18.33 0.43
C GLU A 83 0.02 16.79 0.40
N ASN A 84 -0.14 16.16 -0.77
CA ASN A 84 -0.17 14.70 -0.92
C ASN A 84 0.67 14.26 -2.13
N CYS A 85 1.34 13.11 -2.03
CA CYS A 85 2.17 12.56 -3.09
C CYS A 85 1.46 12.43 -4.45
N ASP A 86 0.17 12.12 -4.47
CA ASP A 86 -0.58 11.96 -5.73
C ASP A 86 -0.96 13.30 -6.40
N LEU A 87 -0.75 14.44 -5.72
CA LEU A 87 -0.95 15.78 -6.28
C LEU A 87 0.36 16.43 -6.73
N LEU A 88 1.51 15.86 -6.36
CA LEU A 88 2.80 16.47 -6.62
C LEU A 88 3.18 16.35 -8.11
N PRO A 89 3.76 17.40 -8.69
CA PRO A 89 4.65 17.23 -9.83
C PRO A 89 5.76 16.23 -9.46
N THR A 90 6.08 15.31 -10.35
CA THR A 90 7.04 14.23 -10.09
C THR A 90 8.43 14.74 -9.74
N THR A 91 8.82 15.90 -10.29
CA THR A 91 10.06 16.62 -10.00
C THR A 91 10.14 17.18 -8.58
N ASP A 92 9.01 17.25 -7.87
CA ASP A 92 8.91 17.89 -6.56
C ASP A 92 8.94 16.88 -5.40
N PHE A 93 9.04 15.58 -5.73
CA PHE A 93 8.97 14.51 -4.74
C PHE A 93 10.09 14.58 -3.69
N ALA A 94 11.32 14.90 -4.09
CA ALA A 94 12.44 15.09 -3.17
C ALA A 94 12.18 16.27 -2.19
N ARG A 95 11.75 17.42 -2.71
CA ARG A 95 11.39 18.59 -1.88
C ARG A 95 10.26 18.27 -0.90
N PHE A 96 9.29 17.48 -1.33
CA PHE A 96 8.20 17.03 -0.48
C PHE A 96 8.68 16.16 0.67
N LEU A 97 9.53 15.16 0.41
CA LEU A 97 10.12 14.33 1.47
C LEU A 97 10.94 15.16 2.45
N ASN A 98 11.77 16.08 1.93
CA ASN A 98 12.54 16.98 2.76
C ASN A 98 11.62 17.84 3.63
N SER A 99 10.48 18.33 3.14
CA SER A 99 9.56 19.16 3.95
C SER A 99 8.96 18.47 5.18
N LEU A 100 8.97 17.13 5.23
CA LEU A 100 8.33 16.37 6.32
C LEU A 100 8.97 16.62 7.69
N HIS A 101 10.26 16.98 7.77
CA HIS A 101 10.91 17.31 9.05
C HIS A 101 10.30 18.57 9.69
N MET A 102 9.78 19.49 8.87
CA MET A 102 9.18 20.74 9.33
C MET A 102 7.86 20.53 10.08
N LEU A 103 7.26 19.33 9.96
CA LEU A 103 6.04 18.96 10.68
C LEU A 103 6.29 18.56 12.14
N GLN A 104 7.54 18.35 12.56
CA GLN A 104 7.87 17.96 13.93
C GLN A 104 7.36 18.98 14.96
N LEU A 105 7.74 20.24 14.85
CA LEU A 105 7.36 21.26 15.83
C LEU A 105 5.82 21.48 15.89
N PRO A 106 5.09 21.62 14.76
CA PRO A 106 3.63 21.64 14.78
C PRO A 106 3.00 20.42 15.47
N PHE A 107 3.56 19.24 15.23
CA PHE A 107 3.08 17.99 15.84
C PHE A 107 3.34 17.93 17.35
N GLU A 108 4.51 18.35 17.82
CA GLU A 108 4.83 18.43 19.25
C GLU A 108 3.93 19.44 19.98
N ASN A 109 3.70 20.60 19.36
CA ASN A 109 2.78 21.62 19.90
C ASN A 109 1.34 21.08 20.04
N LEU A 110 0.91 20.22 19.12
CA LEU A 110 -0.37 19.54 19.22
C LEU A 110 -0.38 18.59 20.42
N PHE A 111 0.67 17.78 20.58
CA PHE A 111 0.81 16.82 21.68
C PHE A 111 0.75 17.50 23.06
N GLU A 112 1.39 18.66 23.20
CA GLU A 112 1.39 19.45 24.43
C GLU A 112 -0.01 19.94 24.81
N LYS A 113 -0.78 20.40 23.81
CA LYS A 113 -2.13 20.97 23.98
C LYS A 113 -3.23 19.93 24.20
N GLN A 114 -2.99 18.64 23.94
CA GLN A 114 -4.03 17.62 24.14
C GLN A 114 -4.32 17.41 25.62
N THR A 115 -5.61 17.42 25.96
CA THR A 115 -6.11 17.12 27.32
C THR A 115 -5.97 15.64 27.65
N LEU A 116 -6.22 14.77 26.66
CA LEU A 116 -5.97 13.34 26.76
C LEU A 116 -4.57 13.05 26.22
N LYS A 117 -3.70 12.53 27.09
CA LYS A 117 -2.34 12.15 26.67
C LYS A 117 -2.41 10.77 26.00
N PRO A 118 -1.91 10.65 24.76
CA PRO A 118 -1.90 9.36 24.09
C PRO A 118 -0.94 8.41 24.79
N CYS A 119 -1.28 7.13 24.83
CA CYS A 119 -0.42 6.08 25.37
C CYS A 119 0.61 5.58 24.34
N CYS A 120 0.48 5.95 23.07
CA CYS A 120 1.35 5.52 21.99
C CYS A 120 1.25 6.45 20.77
N ILE A 121 2.39 6.64 20.09
CA ILE A 121 2.45 7.22 18.76
C ILE A 121 2.66 6.10 17.74
N ILE A 122 1.72 5.93 16.82
CA ILE A 122 1.86 5.08 15.64
C ILE A 122 2.21 5.98 14.46
N SER A 123 3.45 5.97 14.00
CA SER A 123 3.91 6.87 12.95
C SER A 123 4.51 6.13 11.78
N ASP A 124 4.33 6.72 10.61
CA ASP A 124 4.91 6.23 9.38
C ASP A 124 6.44 6.24 9.43
N MET A 125 7.08 5.31 8.70
CA MET A 125 8.52 5.27 8.55
C MET A 125 9.08 6.59 8.01
N CYS A 126 8.36 7.28 7.11
CA CYS A 126 8.78 8.56 6.52
C CYS A 126 8.86 9.73 7.52
N PHE A 127 8.49 9.53 8.79
CA PHE A 127 8.69 10.50 9.87
C PHE A 127 9.69 9.99 10.92
N PRO A 128 10.99 9.84 10.59
CA PRO A 128 11.97 9.28 11.51
C PRO A 128 12.07 10.06 12.84
N TRP A 129 11.91 11.40 12.79
CA TRP A 129 11.92 12.31 13.94
C TRP A 129 10.88 11.98 15.02
N THR A 130 9.82 11.23 14.68
CA THR A 130 8.79 10.85 15.67
C THR A 130 9.31 9.95 16.78
N VAL A 131 10.48 9.29 16.60
CA VAL A 131 11.09 8.52 17.71
C VAL A 131 11.60 9.43 18.82
N ASP A 132 12.18 10.59 18.45
CA ASP A 132 12.69 11.55 19.42
C ASP A 132 11.53 12.31 20.07
N THR A 133 10.48 12.63 19.31
CA THR A 133 9.22 13.16 19.85
C THR A 133 8.57 12.20 20.85
N ALA A 134 8.51 10.91 20.53
CA ALA A 134 7.96 9.89 21.43
C ALA A 134 8.76 9.80 22.74
N ALA A 135 10.09 9.84 22.65
CA ALA A 135 10.98 9.89 23.81
C ALA A 135 10.78 11.18 24.64
N LYS A 136 10.66 12.35 23.99
CA LYS A 136 10.40 13.65 24.65
C LYS A 136 9.14 13.61 25.52
N PHE A 137 8.09 12.93 25.05
CA PHE A 137 6.82 12.81 25.75
C PHE A 137 6.66 11.51 26.55
N ASN A 138 7.71 10.70 26.66
CA ASN A 138 7.73 9.43 27.39
C ASN A 138 6.61 8.47 26.99
N VAL A 139 6.41 8.29 25.68
CA VAL A 139 5.45 7.33 25.09
C VAL A 139 6.16 6.41 24.10
N PRO A 140 5.73 5.16 23.92
CA PRO A 140 6.27 4.28 22.90
C PRO A 140 5.91 4.77 21.49
N ARG A 141 6.89 4.73 20.59
CA ARG A 141 6.66 4.82 19.14
C ARG A 141 6.47 3.42 18.56
N ILE A 142 5.46 3.27 17.73
CA ILE A 142 5.23 2.11 16.89
C ILE A 142 5.36 2.54 15.44
N ILE A 143 6.20 1.84 14.69
CA ILE A 143 6.44 2.16 13.28
C ILE A 143 5.42 1.45 12.39
N PHE A 144 4.92 2.19 11.39
CA PHE A 144 4.14 1.66 10.27
C PHE A 144 4.94 1.88 8.98
N HIS A 145 5.30 0.79 8.29
CA HIS A 145 6.11 0.88 7.06
C HIS A 145 5.27 0.97 5.79
N GLY A 146 4.08 0.36 5.78
CA GLY A 146 3.30 0.15 4.55
C GLY A 146 3.81 -0.98 3.65
N PHE A 147 4.90 -1.68 4.02
CA PHE A 147 5.48 -2.81 3.27
C PHE A 147 4.96 -4.17 3.76
N SER A 148 5.18 -5.21 2.94
CA SER A 148 5.02 -6.63 3.35
C SER A 148 6.03 -7.02 4.42
N CYS A 149 5.70 -8.04 5.23
CA CYS A 149 6.68 -8.57 6.19
C CYS A 149 7.86 -9.21 5.45
N PHE A 150 7.60 -9.82 4.29
CA PHE A 150 8.62 -10.34 3.38
C PHE A 150 9.65 -9.29 2.98
N CYS A 151 9.21 -8.11 2.52
CA CYS A 151 10.14 -7.03 2.18
C CYS A 151 10.94 -6.56 3.41
N LEU A 152 10.28 -6.39 4.56
CA LEU A 152 10.96 -5.99 5.80
C LEU A 152 12.00 -7.01 6.27
N PHE A 153 11.72 -8.30 6.09
CA PHE A 153 12.68 -9.37 6.39
C PHE A 153 13.85 -9.39 5.39
N CYS A 154 13.60 -9.21 4.09
CA CYS A 154 14.66 -9.04 3.10
C CYS A 154 15.60 -7.88 3.48
N LEU A 155 15.03 -6.73 3.86
CA LEU A 155 15.79 -5.57 4.30
C LEU A 155 16.60 -5.84 5.58
N HIS A 156 16.03 -6.57 6.53
CA HIS A 156 16.74 -7.00 7.73
C HIS A 156 17.95 -7.88 7.38
N LEU A 157 17.75 -8.91 6.57
CA LEU A 157 18.82 -9.82 6.12
C LEU A 157 19.91 -9.09 5.34
N LEU A 158 19.55 -8.11 4.51
CA LEU A 158 20.49 -7.24 3.80
C LEU A 158 21.32 -6.40 4.77
N GLY A 159 20.70 -5.82 5.80
CA GLY A 159 21.40 -5.05 6.83
C GLY A 159 22.37 -5.87 7.67
N VAL A 160 22.06 -7.15 7.91
CA VAL A 160 22.93 -8.09 8.64
C VAL A 160 24.06 -8.63 7.77
N SER A 161 23.74 -9.12 6.57
CA SER A 161 24.70 -9.79 5.69
C SER A 161 25.57 -8.82 4.89
N LYS A 162 25.04 -7.63 4.58
CA LYS A 162 25.66 -6.64 3.69
C LYS A 162 26.07 -7.21 2.32
N VAL A 163 25.43 -8.29 1.87
CA VAL A 163 25.79 -8.98 0.62
C VAL A 163 25.73 -8.06 -0.59
N HIS A 164 24.79 -7.12 -0.60
CA HIS A 164 24.62 -6.12 -1.64
C HIS A 164 25.84 -5.17 -1.77
N GLU A 165 26.61 -4.93 -0.71
CA GLU A 165 27.82 -4.10 -0.78
C GLU A 165 28.91 -4.73 -1.68
N ASN A 166 28.87 -6.06 -1.87
CA ASN A 166 29.86 -6.81 -2.65
C ASN A 166 29.46 -7.04 -4.12
N VAL A 167 28.24 -6.69 -4.52
CA VAL A 167 27.76 -6.90 -5.89
C VAL A 167 28.32 -5.82 -6.81
N THR A 168 28.97 -6.20 -7.90
CA THR A 168 29.70 -5.27 -8.77
C THR A 168 28.81 -4.48 -9.72
N SER A 169 27.80 -5.12 -10.33
CA SER A 169 26.84 -4.45 -11.21
C SER A 169 25.48 -4.33 -10.53
N ASP A 170 24.81 -3.21 -10.75
CA ASP A 170 23.44 -2.99 -10.28
C ASP A 170 22.42 -3.96 -10.91
N SER A 171 22.76 -4.54 -12.05
CA SER A 171 21.96 -5.52 -12.80
C SER A 171 22.27 -6.98 -12.46
N ASP A 172 23.31 -7.25 -11.66
CA ASP A 172 23.68 -8.62 -11.33
C ASP A 172 22.69 -9.19 -10.30
N TYR A 173 22.16 -10.37 -10.61
CA TYR A 173 21.33 -11.11 -9.67
C TYR A 173 22.18 -11.71 -8.55
N PHE A 174 21.70 -11.55 -7.31
CA PHE A 174 22.34 -12.12 -6.13
C PHE A 174 21.32 -12.71 -5.15
N ASN A 175 21.79 -13.66 -4.33
CA ASN A 175 21.00 -14.28 -3.27
C ASN A 175 21.13 -13.44 -1.99
N ILE A 176 20.03 -13.28 -1.26
CA ILE A 176 20.07 -12.73 0.11
C ILE A 176 20.24 -13.91 1.07
N PRO A 177 21.35 -14.01 1.84
CA PRO A 177 21.54 -15.08 2.80
C PRO A 177 20.38 -15.18 3.78
N GLY A 178 19.78 -16.36 3.90
CA GLY A 178 18.58 -16.61 4.72
C GLY A 178 17.28 -16.74 3.92
N LEU A 179 17.28 -16.37 2.63
CA LEU A 179 16.18 -16.68 1.70
C LEU A 179 16.47 -17.95 0.90
N PRO A 180 15.43 -18.62 0.36
CA PRO A 180 15.61 -19.71 -0.60
C PRO A 180 16.41 -19.27 -1.84
N ASP A 181 17.31 -20.14 -2.34
CA ASP A 181 18.23 -19.82 -3.45
C ASP A 181 17.56 -19.40 -4.76
N HIS A 182 16.30 -19.78 -4.98
CA HIS A 182 15.57 -19.38 -6.18
C HIS A 182 15.09 -17.92 -6.14
N ILE A 183 15.01 -17.32 -4.95
CA ILE A 183 14.60 -15.92 -4.78
C ILE A 183 15.85 -15.05 -4.87
N GLN A 184 16.00 -14.42 -6.03
CA GLN A 184 17.13 -13.55 -6.34
C GLN A 184 16.64 -12.13 -6.67
N PHE A 185 17.49 -11.15 -6.38
CA PHE A 185 17.25 -9.73 -6.67
C PHE A 185 18.44 -9.13 -7.39
N THR A 186 18.20 -8.10 -8.18
CA THR A 186 19.23 -7.12 -8.54
C THR A 186 19.25 -5.97 -7.52
N LYS A 187 20.30 -5.15 -7.50
CA LYS A 187 20.40 -4.04 -6.52
C LYS A 187 19.27 -3.03 -6.69
N VAL A 188 18.93 -2.72 -7.94
CA VAL A 188 17.92 -1.71 -8.29
C VAL A 188 16.49 -2.16 -7.96
N GLN A 189 16.25 -3.46 -7.84
CA GLN A 189 14.95 -4.01 -7.45
C GLN A 189 14.67 -3.89 -5.95
N LEU A 190 15.68 -3.59 -5.13
CA LEU A 190 15.51 -3.51 -3.68
C LEU A 190 15.35 -2.05 -3.23
N PRO A 191 14.55 -1.78 -2.19
CA PRO A 191 14.38 -0.44 -1.61
C PRO A 191 15.59 -0.03 -0.75
N ILE A 192 16.79 -0.33 -1.25
CA ILE A 192 18.10 0.09 -0.74
C ILE A 192 18.96 0.77 -1.80
N SER A 193 18.52 0.76 -3.07
CA SER A 193 19.26 1.36 -4.17
C SER A 193 19.39 2.87 -3.96
N GLU A 194 20.62 3.37 -4.11
CA GLU A 194 20.96 4.78 -3.94
C GLU A 194 20.16 5.63 -4.93
N GLN A 195 19.23 6.42 -4.41
CA GLN A 195 18.78 7.65 -5.04
C GLN A 195 19.65 8.81 -4.54
N ASP A 196 19.42 10.00 -5.10
CA ASP A 196 20.11 11.26 -4.80
C ASP A 196 20.46 11.45 -3.30
N ASP A 197 21.47 12.27 -2.99
CA ASP A 197 22.06 12.41 -1.64
C ASP A 197 21.01 12.66 -0.53
N ASP A 198 19.96 13.43 -0.83
CA ASP A 198 18.84 13.71 0.09
C ASP A 198 18.04 12.44 0.48
N PHE A 199 17.82 11.52 -0.46
CA PHE A 199 17.12 10.26 -0.19
C PHE A 199 17.94 9.35 0.70
N LYS A 200 19.26 9.35 0.51
CA LYS A 200 20.19 8.57 1.32
C LYS A 200 20.17 9.03 2.77
N GLU A 201 20.19 10.34 3.02
CA GLU A 201 20.10 10.87 4.38
C GLU A 201 18.78 10.47 5.05
N LEU A 202 17.65 10.63 4.37
CA LEU A 202 16.35 10.21 4.89
C LEU A 202 16.33 8.71 5.20
N GLN A 203 16.87 7.87 4.32
CA GLN A 203 16.91 6.43 4.51
C GLN A 203 17.77 6.04 5.74
N GLU A 204 18.92 6.68 5.94
CA GLU A 204 19.75 6.50 7.14
C GLU A 204 18.99 6.89 8.41
N GLN A 205 18.26 8.02 8.38
CA GLN A 205 17.41 8.45 9.48
C GLN A 205 16.29 7.44 9.78
N ILE A 206 15.65 6.87 8.74
CA ILE A 206 14.64 5.81 8.86
C ILE A 206 15.23 4.58 9.54
N PHE A 207 16.38 4.09 9.09
CA PHE A 207 17.05 2.94 9.71
C PHE A 207 17.46 3.20 11.17
N ALA A 208 17.94 4.40 11.47
CA ALA A 208 18.29 4.79 12.84
C ALA A 208 17.05 4.84 13.74
N ALA A 209 15.93 5.34 13.22
CA ALA A 209 14.65 5.37 13.91
C ALA A 209 14.05 3.97 14.14
N ASP A 210 14.09 3.09 13.14
CA ASP A 210 13.57 1.71 13.24
C ASP A 210 14.33 0.88 14.29
N LYS A 211 15.62 1.16 14.54
CA LYS A 211 16.38 0.53 15.63
C LYS A 211 15.93 0.97 17.03
N LYS A 212 15.34 2.17 17.14
CA LYS A 212 14.94 2.79 18.42
C LYS A 212 13.43 2.66 18.69
N THR A 213 12.64 2.26 17.69
CA THR A 213 11.18 2.09 17.84
C THR A 213 10.86 1.00 18.86
N TYR A 214 9.72 1.11 19.53
CA TYR A 214 9.29 0.10 20.50
C TYR A 214 8.87 -1.21 19.82
N GLY A 215 8.24 -1.08 18.65
CA GLY A 215 7.81 -2.21 17.84
C GLY A 215 7.19 -1.76 16.53
N THR A 216 6.67 -2.72 15.78
CA THR A 216 6.14 -2.53 14.42
C THR A 216 4.74 -3.11 14.31
N ILE A 217 3.82 -2.36 13.71
CA ILE A 217 2.58 -2.95 13.17
C ILE A 217 2.75 -3.19 11.68
N THR A 218 2.41 -4.39 11.23
CA THR A 218 2.41 -4.77 9.82
C THR A 218 0.98 -5.04 9.36
N ASN A 219 0.58 -4.38 8.28
CA ASN A 219 -0.65 -4.72 7.59
C ASN A 219 -0.39 -6.01 6.80
N THR A 220 -0.51 -7.17 7.46
CA THR A 220 -0.40 -8.52 6.91
C THR A 220 -1.04 -9.50 7.92
N PHE A 221 -1.17 -10.78 7.58
CA PHE A 221 -1.65 -11.82 8.48
C PHE A 221 -0.66 -12.98 8.55
N GLU A 222 -0.61 -13.67 9.69
CA GLU A 222 0.41 -14.69 9.99
C GLU A 222 0.51 -15.75 8.90
N GLU A 223 -0.64 -16.27 8.48
CA GLU A 223 -0.78 -17.39 7.55
C GLU A 223 -0.32 -17.07 6.12
N LEU A 224 -0.14 -15.79 5.78
CA LEU A 224 0.30 -15.38 4.44
C LEU A 224 1.81 -15.57 4.25
N GLU A 225 2.60 -15.29 5.30
CA GLU A 225 4.05 -15.14 5.20
C GLU A 225 4.79 -15.98 6.29
N SER A 226 4.19 -17.07 6.78
CA SER A 226 4.55 -17.69 8.07
C SER A 226 6.01 -18.13 8.30
N PRO A 227 6.88 -18.57 7.37
CA PRO A 227 8.28 -18.74 7.78
C PRO A 227 8.98 -17.38 7.97
N CYS A 228 8.66 -16.40 7.13
CA CYS A 228 9.26 -15.06 7.16
C CYS A 228 8.86 -14.27 8.42
N ILE A 229 7.57 -14.29 8.78
CA ILE A 229 7.07 -13.53 9.94
C ILE A 229 7.71 -14.04 11.24
N GLU A 230 7.84 -15.36 11.40
CA GLU A 230 8.43 -15.94 12.61
C GLU A 230 9.88 -15.49 12.81
N ASP A 231 10.70 -15.54 11.77
CA ASP A 231 12.11 -15.14 11.87
C ASP A 231 12.27 -13.62 12.00
N TYR A 232 11.42 -12.84 11.35
CA TYR A 232 11.41 -11.38 11.51
C TYR A 232 10.98 -10.96 12.93
N LYS A 233 9.98 -11.63 13.51
CA LYS A 233 9.57 -11.44 14.91
C LYS A 233 10.70 -11.69 15.88
N LYS A 234 11.41 -12.82 15.74
CA LYS A 234 12.59 -13.14 16.57
C LYS A 234 13.66 -12.05 16.46
N ALA A 235 13.95 -11.60 15.24
CA ALA A 235 14.91 -10.54 14.97
C ALA A 235 14.50 -9.18 15.59
N LYS A 236 13.20 -8.96 15.78
CA LYS A 236 12.60 -7.75 16.36
C LYS A 236 12.09 -7.95 17.79
N GLN A 237 12.65 -8.93 18.52
CA GLN A 237 12.35 -9.17 19.94
C GLN A 237 10.85 -9.41 20.22
N GLU A 238 10.15 -10.09 19.31
CA GLU A 238 8.71 -10.38 19.38
C GLU A 238 7.79 -9.12 19.37
N LYS A 239 8.32 -7.95 18.99
CA LYS A 239 7.56 -6.68 18.91
C LYS A 239 7.08 -6.37 17.49
N VAL A 240 6.52 -7.38 16.81
CA VAL A 240 5.89 -7.24 15.49
C VAL A 240 4.47 -7.80 15.56
N TRP A 241 3.48 -6.97 15.26
CA TRP A 241 2.07 -7.36 15.26
C TRP A 241 1.51 -7.31 13.84
N CYS A 242 1.12 -8.48 13.33
CA CYS A 242 0.45 -8.63 12.04
C CYS A 242 -1.05 -8.42 12.20
N ILE A 243 -1.54 -7.23 11.83
CA ILE A 243 -2.91 -6.78 12.11
C ILE A 243 -3.81 -6.70 10.87
N GLY A 244 -3.33 -7.18 9.73
CA GLY A 244 -4.00 -7.07 8.44
C GLY A 244 -4.87 -8.26 8.06
N PRO A 245 -5.45 -8.26 6.86
CA PRO A 245 -5.53 -7.13 5.94
C PRO A 245 -6.51 -6.08 6.48
N VAL A 246 -6.01 -4.88 6.79
CA VAL A 246 -6.82 -3.86 7.48
C VAL A 246 -8.00 -3.37 6.64
N SER A 247 -7.91 -3.49 5.31
CA SER A 247 -8.97 -3.12 4.37
C SER A 247 -10.27 -3.89 4.59
N LEU A 248 -10.20 -5.11 5.15
CA LEU A 248 -11.36 -5.96 5.44
C LEU A 248 -12.25 -5.44 6.58
N CYS A 249 -11.84 -4.39 7.30
CA CYS A 249 -12.71 -3.69 8.23
C CYS A 249 -13.90 -2.99 7.53
N ASN A 250 -13.78 -2.76 6.22
CA ASN A 250 -14.82 -2.16 5.37
C ASN A 250 -15.77 -3.24 4.83
N LYS A 251 -16.82 -3.53 5.59
CA LYS A 251 -17.78 -4.62 5.29
C LYS A 251 -18.88 -4.19 4.32
N GLU A 252 -19.43 -2.98 4.52
CA GLU A 252 -20.57 -2.48 3.73
C GLU A 252 -20.15 -2.05 2.32
N PRO A 253 -21.03 -2.19 1.31
CA PRO A 253 -20.72 -1.77 -0.06
C PRO A 253 -20.29 -0.30 -0.18
N ILE A 254 -20.92 0.60 0.60
CA ILE A 254 -20.57 2.03 0.61
C ILE A 254 -19.18 2.27 1.20
N ASP A 255 -18.80 1.52 2.22
CA ASP A 255 -17.46 1.61 2.83
C ASP A 255 -16.39 1.18 1.83
N LYS A 256 -16.66 0.12 1.06
CA LYS A 256 -15.75 -0.36 0.00
C LYS A 256 -15.65 0.62 -1.18
N ALA A 257 -16.78 1.20 -1.58
CA ALA A 257 -16.86 2.11 -2.73
C ALA A 257 -16.16 3.45 -2.47
N GLU A 258 -16.23 3.95 -1.24
CA GLU A 258 -15.66 5.24 -0.84
C GLU A 258 -14.38 5.10 0.00
N ARG A 259 -13.76 3.92 0.02
CA ARG A 259 -12.47 3.71 0.69
C ARG A 259 -11.40 4.55 0.00
N GLY A 260 -10.84 5.51 0.72
CA GLY A 260 -9.89 6.48 0.18
C GLY A 260 -10.59 7.71 -0.39
N LYS A 261 -10.66 7.82 -1.72
CA LYS A 261 -11.30 8.94 -2.42
C LYS A 261 -12.63 8.51 -3.05
N LYS A 262 -13.51 9.48 -3.30
CA LYS A 262 -14.73 9.26 -4.08
C LYS A 262 -14.37 8.74 -5.49
N ALA A 263 -15.06 7.69 -5.93
CA ALA A 263 -14.91 7.13 -7.27
C ALA A 263 -15.21 8.17 -8.36
N SER A 264 -14.45 8.09 -9.46
CA SER A 264 -14.58 8.94 -10.64
C SER A 264 -15.54 8.38 -11.69
N ILE A 265 -16.12 7.20 -11.42
CA ILE A 265 -17.16 6.56 -12.22
C ILE A 265 -18.43 6.42 -11.39
N ASP A 266 -19.59 6.36 -12.06
CA ASP A 266 -20.82 5.93 -11.43
C ASP A 266 -20.69 4.45 -11.00
N VAL A 267 -20.72 4.22 -9.69
CA VAL A 267 -20.52 2.88 -9.12
C VAL A 267 -21.58 1.88 -9.63
N PRO A 268 -22.88 2.23 -9.68
CA PRO A 268 -23.89 1.38 -10.32
C PRO A 268 -23.61 1.03 -11.78
N GLU A 269 -23.15 1.97 -12.60
CA GLU A 269 -22.76 1.71 -13.99
C GLU A 269 -21.60 0.70 -14.08
N CYS A 270 -20.57 0.88 -13.26
CA CYS A 270 -19.42 -0.03 -13.21
C CYS A 270 -19.84 -1.47 -12.82
N LEU A 271 -20.70 -1.61 -11.81
CA LEU A 271 -21.22 -2.91 -11.37
C LEU A 271 -22.10 -3.54 -12.45
N THR A 272 -23.00 -2.77 -13.07
CA THR A 272 -23.86 -3.26 -14.16
C THR A 272 -23.04 -3.82 -15.32
N TRP A 273 -21.93 -3.15 -15.65
CA TRP A 273 -21.01 -3.66 -16.67
C TRP A 273 -20.38 -4.99 -16.23
N LEU A 274 -19.91 -5.09 -14.97
CA LEU A 274 -19.32 -6.32 -14.43
C LEU A 274 -20.33 -7.48 -14.36
N ASP A 275 -21.60 -7.21 -13.99
CA ASP A 275 -22.69 -8.19 -13.95
C ASP A 275 -22.99 -8.81 -15.32
N SER A 276 -22.69 -8.08 -16.41
CA SER A 276 -22.87 -8.57 -17.77
C SER A 276 -21.77 -9.54 -18.24
N GLN A 277 -20.68 -9.66 -17.47
CA GLN A 277 -19.52 -10.48 -17.82
C GLN A 277 -19.62 -11.90 -17.22
N GLN A 278 -18.88 -12.85 -17.80
CA GLN A 278 -18.83 -14.20 -17.26
C GLN A 278 -18.06 -14.25 -15.92
N PRO A 279 -18.38 -15.20 -15.02
CA PRO A 279 -17.62 -15.38 -13.79
C PRO A 279 -16.14 -15.60 -14.07
N THR A 280 -15.28 -14.89 -13.34
CA THR A 280 -13.81 -14.96 -13.46
C THR A 280 -13.23 -14.77 -14.86
N SER A 281 -13.91 -14.00 -15.71
CA SER A 281 -13.42 -13.67 -17.06
C SER A 281 -12.73 -12.30 -17.15
N VAL A 282 -13.00 -11.40 -16.21
CA VAL A 282 -12.55 -10.00 -16.26
C VAL A 282 -11.14 -9.84 -15.68
N VAL A 283 -10.28 -9.11 -16.37
CA VAL A 283 -9.01 -8.59 -15.87
C VAL A 283 -9.20 -7.16 -15.37
N TYR A 284 -9.02 -6.94 -14.06
CA TYR A 284 -8.94 -5.59 -13.52
C TYR A 284 -7.51 -5.07 -13.67
N VAL A 285 -7.34 -3.85 -14.16
CA VAL A 285 -6.02 -3.25 -14.43
C VAL A 285 -5.96 -1.92 -13.71
N CYS A 286 -5.13 -1.85 -12.67
CA CYS A 286 -4.92 -0.63 -11.89
C CYS A 286 -3.50 -0.58 -11.33
N LEU A 287 -2.74 0.43 -11.76
CA LEU A 287 -1.36 0.63 -11.31
C LEU A 287 -1.27 1.61 -10.13
N GLY A 288 -2.38 1.95 -9.47
CA GLY A 288 -2.38 2.87 -8.33
C GLY A 288 -2.28 4.35 -8.71
N SER A 289 -2.28 5.23 -7.71
CA SER A 289 -2.46 6.68 -7.91
C SER A 289 -1.16 7.47 -8.10
N ILE A 290 -0.02 6.93 -7.71
CA ILE A 290 1.29 7.61 -7.76
C ILE A 290 2.22 7.07 -8.85
N CYS A 291 1.80 6.04 -9.58
CA CYS A 291 2.56 5.44 -10.66
C CYS A 291 2.43 6.28 -11.94
N ASN A 292 3.55 6.59 -12.57
CA ASN A 292 3.66 7.53 -13.69
C ASN A 292 4.30 6.85 -14.91
N LEU A 293 3.56 5.93 -15.55
CA LEU A 293 4.06 5.36 -16.81
C LEU A 293 3.94 6.38 -17.95
N PRO A 294 4.94 6.44 -18.86
CA PRO A 294 4.86 7.30 -20.04
C PRO A 294 3.71 6.87 -20.96
N SER A 295 3.20 7.80 -21.77
CA SER A 295 2.07 7.52 -22.68
C SER A 295 2.36 6.35 -23.62
N SER A 296 3.59 6.25 -24.12
CA SER A 296 4.06 5.14 -24.96
C SER A 296 3.89 3.77 -24.30
N GLN A 297 4.24 3.64 -23.02
CA GLN A 297 4.07 2.40 -22.27
C GLN A 297 2.59 2.08 -21.99
N LEU A 298 1.75 3.09 -21.75
CA LEU A 298 0.31 2.90 -21.55
C LEU A 298 -0.40 2.51 -22.86
N ILE A 299 0.08 2.99 -24.01
CA ILE A 299 -0.40 2.57 -25.33
C ILE A 299 -0.13 1.07 -25.55
N GLU A 300 1.09 0.60 -25.26
CA GLU A 300 1.43 -0.83 -25.34
C GLU A 300 0.56 -1.69 -24.41
N LEU A 301 0.28 -1.20 -23.19
CA LEU A 301 -0.67 -1.85 -22.27
C LEU A 301 -2.08 -1.93 -22.87
N GLY A 302 -2.60 -0.83 -23.42
CA GLY A 302 -3.91 -0.79 -24.05
C GLY A 302 -4.02 -1.75 -25.25
N LEU A 303 -2.99 -1.77 -26.10
CA LEU A 303 -2.90 -2.69 -27.24
C LEU A 303 -2.85 -4.16 -26.80
N GLY A 304 -2.11 -4.47 -25.72
CA GLY A 304 -2.00 -5.83 -25.19
C GLY A 304 -3.31 -6.33 -24.58
N LEU A 305 -4.01 -5.44 -23.85
CA LEU A 305 -5.35 -5.71 -23.33
C LEU A 305 -6.34 -6.02 -24.45
N GLU A 306 -6.34 -5.21 -25.52
CA GLU A 306 -7.18 -5.44 -26.69
C GLU A 306 -6.88 -6.80 -27.34
N ALA A 307 -5.61 -7.10 -27.57
CA ALA A 307 -5.15 -8.30 -28.25
C ALA A 307 -5.45 -9.59 -27.48
N SER A 308 -5.41 -9.55 -26.15
CA SER A 308 -5.76 -10.70 -25.28
C SER A 308 -7.19 -11.22 -25.49
N ASN A 309 -8.07 -10.42 -26.10
CA ASN A 309 -9.49 -10.71 -26.26
C ASN A 309 -10.25 -11.00 -24.96
N LYS A 310 -9.67 -10.73 -23.79
CA LYS A 310 -10.32 -10.88 -22.49
C LYS A 310 -11.13 -9.63 -22.15
N PRO A 311 -12.26 -9.76 -21.42
CA PRO A 311 -12.89 -8.60 -20.80
C PRO A 311 -11.97 -7.93 -19.79
N PHE A 312 -11.96 -6.59 -19.73
CA PHE A 312 -11.12 -5.86 -18.80
C PHE A 312 -11.75 -4.55 -18.29
N VAL A 313 -11.37 -4.16 -17.08
CA VAL A 313 -11.57 -2.82 -16.55
C VAL A 313 -10.20 -2.17 -16.40
N TRP A 314 -9.95 -1.10 -17.14
CA TRP A 314 -8.67 -0.39 -17.09
C TRP A 314 -8.83 0.99 -16.46
N VAL A 315 -8.17 1.16 -15.30
CA VAL A 315 -8.08 2.42 -14.58
C VAL A 315 -6.89 3.21 -15.09
N ILE A 316 -7.18 4.36 -15.68
CA ILE A 316 -6.21 5.33 -16.16
C ILE A 316 -6.21 6.48 -15.18
N ARG A 317 -5.03 6.88 -14.69
CA ARG A 317 -4.92 8.04 -13.80
C ARG A 317 -5.48 9.29 -14.49
N GLY A 318 -6.33 10.03 -13.80
CA GLY A 318 -6.90 11.28 -14.34
C GLY A 318 -6.02 12.46 -14.00
N GLU A 319 -5.26 13.01 -14.97
CA GLU A 319 -4.58 14.32 -14.92
C GLU A 319 -3.78 14.62 -16.23
N SER A 320 -3.33 15.87 -16.37
CA SER A 320 -2.85 16.56 -17.59
C SER A 320 -1.52 16.09 -18.21
N LYS A 321 -1.02 14.88 -17.88
CA LYS A 321 0.27 14.36 -18.41
C LYS A 321 0.10 13.20 -19.40
N LEU A 322 -1.13 12.87 -19.78
CA LEU A 322 -1.45 11.76 -20.68
C LEU A 322 -2.05 12.25 -22.01
N GLU A 323 -1.64 13.42 -22.50
CA GLU A 323 -2.19 14.02 -23.73
C GLU A 323 -2.00 13.10 -24.94
N GLU A 324 -0.83 12.46 -25.06
CA GLU A 324 -0.55 11.53 -26.16
C GLU A 324 -1.41 10.26 -26.06
N LEU A 325 -1.58 9.70 -24.86
CA LEU A 325 -2.49 8.57 -24.65
C LEU A 325 -3.94 8.94 -24.99
N GLU A 326 -4.43 10.09 -24.51
CA GLU A 326 -5.81 10.55 -24.80
C GLU A 326 -6.01 10.80 -26.29
N LYS A 327 -5.02 11.39 -26.97
CA LYS A 327 -5.03 11.54 -28.42
C LYS A 327 -5.12 10.20 -29.13
N TRP A 328 -4.28 9.23 -28.75
CA TRP A 328 -4.28 7.87 -29.29
C TRP A 328 -5.63 7.16 -29.08
N LEU A 329 -6.22 7.25 -27.88
CA LEU A 329 -7.53 6.66 -27.57
C LEU A 329 -8.63 7.14 -28.52
N VAL A 330 -8.56 8.40 -28.96
CA VAL A 330 -9.52 9.02 -29.90
C VAL A 330 -9.18 8.66 -31.34
N GLU A 331 -7.95 8.92 -31.80
CA GLU A 331 -7.54 8.73 -33.19
C GLU A 331 -7.66 7.27 -33.65
N GLU A 332 -7.35 6.32 -32.76
CA GLU A 332 -7.45 4.88 -33.03
C GLU A 332 -8.83 4.30 -32.71
N ASN A 333 -9.82 5.14 -32.37
CA ASN A 333 -11.17 4.73 -31.98
C ASN A 333 -11.19 3.59 -30.95
N PHE A 334 -10.25 3.61 -29.98
CA PHE A 334 -9.99 2.48 -29.08
C PHE A 334 -11.25 2.05 -28.32
N LYS A 335 -12.06 3.01 -27.86
CA LYS A 335 -13.33 2.72 -27.16
C LYS A 335 -14.32 1.87 -27.98
N GLU A 336 -14.39 2.10 -29.30
CA GLU A 336 -15.26 1.29 -30.16
C GLU A 336 -14.66 -0.11 -30.39
N ARG A 337 -13.34 -0.22 -30.52
CA ARG A 337 -12.65 -1.52 -30.70
C ARG A 337 -12.80 -2.46 -29.51
N ILE A 338 -12.89 -1.90 -28.30
CA ILE A 338 -13.07 -2.65 -27.05
C ILE A 338 -14.52 -2.78 -26.61
N LYS A 339 -15.48 -2.27 -27.39
CA LYS A 339 -16.90 -2.19 -26.99
C LYS A 339 -17.44 -3.55 -26.54
N GLY A 340 -18.09 -3.55 -25.38
CA GLY A 340 -18.63 -4.76 -24.74
C GLY A 340 -17.61 -5.62 -23.99
N ARG A 341 -16.30 -5.40 -24.18
CA ARG A 341 -15.20 -6.12 -23.51
C ARG A 341 -14.35 -5.24 -22.62
N GLY A 342 -14.24 -3.94 -22.89
CA GLY A 342 -13.42 -3.01 -22.11
C GLY A 342 -14.23 -1.91 -21.45
N LEU A 343 -13.92 -1.62 -20.19
CA LEU A 343 -14.41 -0.46 -19.44
C LEU A 343 -13.21 0.42 -19.03
N LEU A 344 -13.22 1.69 -19.39
CA LEU A 344 -12.18 2.65 -19.03
C LEU A 344 -12.64 3.56 -17.89
N ILE A 345 -11.89 3.58 -16.79
CA ILE A 345 -12.13 4.49 -15.66
C ILE A 345 -11.02 5.53 -15.64
N ARG A 346 -11.37 6.81 -15.71
CA ARG A 346 -10.40 7.92 -15.56
C ARG A 346 -10.43 8.44 -14.13
N GLY A 347 -9.33 8.36 -13.41
CA GLY A 347 -9.22 8.81 -12.02
C GLY A 347 -9.32 7.68 -11.01
N TRP A 348 -10.16 7.83 -10.00
CA TRP A 348 -10.26 6.90 -8.88
C TRP A 348 -11.30 5.80 -9.13
N ALA A 349 -10.94 4.54 -8.92
CA ALA A 349 -11.86 3.41 -9.04
C ALA A 349 -12.28 2.88 -7.67
N PRO A 350 -13.51 2.33 -7.52
CA PRO A 350 -13.94 1.63 -6.31
C PRO A 350 -13.26 0.25 -6.24
N GLN A 351 -11.93 0.23 -6.08
CA GLN A 351 -11.06 -0.93 -6.31
C GLN A 351 -11.47 -2.17 -5.50
N VAL A 352 -11.70 -2.02 -4.19
CA VAL A 352 -12.11 -3.15 -3.32
C VAL A 352 -13.44 -3.73 -3.79
N LEU A 353 -14.35 -2.90 -4.28
CA LEU A 353 -15.65 -3.34 -4.78
C LEU A 353 -15.51 -4.09 -6.11
N ILE A 354 -14.69 -3.60 -7.04
CA ILE A 354 -14.39 -4.27 -8.31
C ILE A 354 -13.72 -5.62 -8.05
N LEU A 355 -12.66 -5.67 -7.25
CA LEU A 355 -11.95 -6.90 -6.91
C LEU A 355 -12.84 -7.93 -6.21
N SER A 356 -13.81 -7.49 -5.41
CA SER A 356 -14.77 -8.37 -4.75
C SER A 356 -15.83 -8.95 -5.70
N HIS A 357 -15.91 -8.49 -6.96
CA HIS A 357 -16.95 -8.90 -7.89
C HIS A 357 -16.66 -10.28 -8.50
N PRO A 358 -17.64 -11.21 -8.57
CA PRO A 358 -17.43 -12.57 -9.09
C PRO A 358 -16.91 -12.68 -10.53
N ALA A 359 -17.14 -11.65 -11.35
CA ALA A 359 -16.65 -11.58 -12.72
C ALA A 359 -15.12 -11.39 -12.80
N VAL A 360 -14.48 -10.83 -11.77
CA VAL A 360 -13.03 -10.56 -11.78
C VAL A 360 -12.26 -11.86 -11.53
N GLY A 361 -11.42 -12.23 -12.49
CA GLY A 361 -10.57 -13.43 -12.44
C GLY A 361 -9.08 -13.14 -12.35
N GLY A 362 -8.67 -11.93 -12.73
CA GLY A 362 -7.28 -11.47 -12.73
C GLY A 362 -7.14 -10.01 -12.36
N PHE A 363 -6.01 -9.65 -11.74
CA PHE A 363 -5.67 -8.29 -11.35
C PHE A 363 -4.26 -7.92 -11.80
N LEU A 364 -4.12 -7.02 -12.78
CA LEU A 364 -2.86 -6.38 -13.12
C LEU A 364 -2.61 -5.22 -12.19
N THR A 365 -1.55 -5.34 -11.39
CA THR A 365 -1.20 -4.43 -10.31
C THR A 365 0.27 -4.05 -10.37
N HIS A 366 0.56 -2.84 -9.91
CA HIS A 366 1.93 -2.38 -9.67
C HIS A 366 2.63 -3.07 -8.48
N CYS A 367 1.98 -4.04 -7.83
CA CYS A 367 2.49 -4.79 -6.67
C CYS A 367 2.69 -3.96 -5.39
N GLY A 368 2.20 -2.72 -5.32
CA GLY A 368 2.19 -1.97 -4.06
C GLY A 368 1.36 -2.72 -3.01
N TRP A 369 1.87 -2.80 -1.78
CA TRP A 369 1.41 -3.79 -0.81
C TRP A 369 -0.09 -3.74 -0.50
N ASN A 370 -0.70 -2.54 -0.46
CA ASN A 370 -2.15 -2.42 -0.31
C ASN A 370 -2.94 -3.08 -1.44
N SER A 371 -2.54 -2.84 -2.69
CA SER A 371 -3.21 -3.44 -3.85
C SER A 371 -3.00 -4.95 -3.86
N SER A 372 -1.79 -5.41 -3.56
CA SER A 372 -1.48 -6.84 -3.40
C SER A 372 -2.39 -7.50 -2.36
N LEU A 373 -2.54 -6.91 -1.17
CA LEU A 373 -3.42 -7.45 -0.13
C LEU A 373 -4.90 -7.38 -0.50
N GLU A 374 -5.36 -6.36 -1.22
CA GLU A 374 -6.74 -6.30 -1.71
C GLU A 374 -7.02 -7.42 -2.73
N GLY A 375 -6.09 -7.69 -3.65
CA GLY A 375 -6.18 -8.80 -4.60
C GLY A 375 -6.15 -10.17 -3.90
N ILE A 376 -5.23 -10.36 -2.96
CA ILE A 376 -5.11 -11.57 -2.13
C ILE A 376 -6.41 -11.81 -1.34
N SER A 377 -6.90 -10.78 -0.66
CA SER A 377 -8.11 -10.87 0.18
C SER A 377 -9.37 -11.16 -0.64
N ALA A 378 -9.41 -10.70 -1.90
CA ALA A 378 -10.48 -11.01 -2.85
C ALA A 378 -10.36 -12.42 -3.45
N GLY A 379 -9.21 -13.08 -3.30
CA GLY A 379 -8.93 -14.39 -3.87
C GLY A 379 -8.70 -14.35 -5.40
N VAL A 380 -8.13 -13.25 -5.89
CA VAL A 380 -7.90 -12.98 -7.31
C VAL A 380 -6.43 -13.25 -7.67
N GLN A 381 -6.19 -13.87 -8.82
CA GLN A 381 -4.83 -14.08 -9.34
C GLN A 381 -4.23 -12.77 -9.85
N MET A 382 -2.91 -12.61 -9.80
CA MET A 382 -2.29 -11.31 -10.09
C MET A 382 -1.32 -11.34 -11.29
N LEU A 383 -1.38 -10.29 -12.11
CA LEU A 383 -0.31 -9.92 -13.02
C LEU A 383 0.55 -8.87 -12.33
N THR A 384 1.84 -9.16 -12.16
CA THR A 384 2.75 -8.29 -11.42
C THR A 384 3.49 -7.36 -12.37
N TRP A 385 3.39 -6.06 -12.10
CA TRP A 385 4.05 -4.98 -12.83
C TRP A 385 4.77 -4.04 -11.85
N PRO A 386 5.82 -4.48 -11.15
CA PRO A 386 6.50 -3.63 -10.17
C PRO A 386 7.11 -2.39 -10.83
N LEU A 387 7.09 -1.25 -10.14
CA LEU A 387 7.60 0.03 -10.64
C LEU A 387 8.64 0.66 -9.70
N PHE A 388 8.45 0.64 -8.37
CA PHE A 388 9.40 1.27 -7.44
C PHE A 388 9.21 0.75 -6.00
N ALA A 389 10.00 1.29 -5.05
CA ALA A 389 9.94 0.96 -3.62
C ALA A 389 9.98 -0.56 -3.34
N ASP A 390 9.02 -1.10 -2.61
CA ASP A 390 8.93 -2.50 -2.17
C ASP A 390 8.32 -3.43 -3.23
N GLN A 391 7.90 -2.90 -4.38
CA GLN A 391 7.04 -3.60 -5.32
C GLN A 391 7.68 -4.85 -5.94
N PHE A 392 9.00 -4.83 -6.18
CA PHE A 392 9.71 -6.02 -6.67
C PHE A 392 9.83 -7.10 -5.58
N CYS A 393 10.00 -6.73 -4.31
CA CYS A 393 9.90 -7.69 -3.21
C CYS A 393 8.52 -8.33 -3.15
N ASN A 394 7.47 -7.52 -3.33
CA ASN A 394 6.09 -8.01 -3.34
C ASN A 394 5.81 -8.89 -4.57
N GLU A 395 6.38 -8.58 -5.74
CA GLU A 395 6.31 -9.46 -6.91
C GLU A 395 6.91 -10.83 -6.60
N LYS A 396 8.11 -10.90 -6.03
CA LYS A 396 8.75 -12.18 -5.65
C LYS A 396 7.88 -12.98 -4.68
N LEU A 397 7.29 -12.31 -3.69
CA LEU A 397 6.32 -12.95 -2.79
C LEU A 397 5.11 -13.51 -3.58
N ILE A 398 4.51 -12.73 -4.47
CA ILE A 398 3.30 -13.12 -5.22
C ILE A 398 3.57 -14.28 -6.20
N VAL A 399 4.66 -14.20 -6.96
CA VAL A 399 4.97 -15.10 -8.08
C VAL A 399 5.68 -16.35 -7.59
N GLU A 400 6.71 -16.22 -6.75
CA GLU A 400 7.60 -17.34 -6.43
C GLU A 400 7.20 -18.06 -5.14
N VAL A 401 6.78 -17.29 -4.12
CA VAL A 401 6.42 -17.84 -2.79
C VAL A 401 4.96 -18.28 -2.75
N LEU A 402 4.02 -17.36 -2.97
CA LEU A 402 2.58 -17.63 -2.92
C LEU A 402 2.09 -18.37 -4.17
N ARG A 403 2.81 -18.19 -5.29
CA ARG A 403 2.48 -18.77 -6.60
C ARG A 403 1.03 -18.47 -7.02
N ILE A 404 0.61 -17.22 -6.87
CA ILE A 404 -0.73 -16.74 -7.25
C ILE A 404 -0.67 -15.71 -8.37
N GLY A 405 0.51 -15.44 -8.93
CA GLY A 405 0.66 -14.48 -10.01
C GLY A 405 1.61 -14.89 -11.13
N VAL A 406 1.68 -14.01 -12.12
CA VAL A 406 2.51 -14.09 -13.32
C VAL A 406 3.15 -12.72 -13.51
N SER A 407 4.48 -12.69 -13.71
CA SER A 407 5.18 -11.44 -14.02
C SER A 407 4.98 -11.02 -15.46
N VAL A 408 4.82 -9.71 -15.67
CA VAL A 408 4.84 -9.10 -17.00
C VAL A 408 6.27 -8.81 -17.50
N GLY A 409 7.29 -9.09 -16.67
CA GLY A 409 8.71 -9.02 -17.06
C GLY A 409 9.38 -7.66 -16.86
N VAL A 410 8.93 -6.85 -15.90
CA VAL A 410 9.60 -5.60 -15.56
C VAL A 410 10.84 -5.87 -14.71
N GLU A 411 11.99 -5.40 -15.16
CA GLU A 411 13.28 -5.63 -14.49
C GLU A 411 13.88 -4.36 -13.87
N VAL A 412 13.50 -3.17 -14.38
CA VAL A 412 14.10 -1.89 -14.03
C VAL A 412 13.08 -1.00 -13.32
N PRO A 413 13.41 -0.43 -12.15
CA PRO A 413 12.51 0.47 -11.45
C PRO A 413 12.37 1.82 -12.17
N MET A 414 11.19 2.40 -12.06
CA MET A 414 10.90 3.80 -12.39
C MET A 414 11.53 4.72 -11.34
N LYS A 415 12.13 5.83 -11.80
CA LYS A 415 12.60 6.93 -10.95
C LYS A 415 11.67 8.14 -11.12
N PHE A 416 11.24 8.72 -10.00
CA PHE A 416 10.38 9.90 -10.01
C PHE A 416 11.10 11.08 -10.67
N GLY A 417 10.44 11.74 -11.62
CA GLY A 417 10.99 12.83 -12.42
C GLY A 417 11.81 12.37 -13.65
N GLU A 418 12.03 11.07 -13.82
CA GLU A 418 12.74 10.49 -14.97
C GLU A 418 11.86 9.49 -15.75
N GLU A 419 10.55 9.60 -15.62
CA GLU A 419 9.62 8.59 -16.14
C GLU A 419 9.70 8.44 -17.66
N GLU A 420 9.87 9.53 -18.41
CA GLU A 420 10.04 9.47 -19.86
C GLU A 420 11.35 8.80 -20.29
N LYS A 421 12.38 8.75 -19.42
CA LYS A 421 13.66 8.10 -19.73
C LYS A 421 13.55 6.57 -19.72
N ILE A 422 12.58 6.01 -19.01
CA ILE A 422 12.39 4.55 -18.94
C ILE A 422 11.89 3.99 -20.28
N GLY A 423 11.15 4.82 -21.04
CA GLY A 423 10.54 4.43 -22.31
C GLY A 423 9.56 3.26 -22.18
N VAL A 424 9.53 2.41 -23.20
CA VAL A 424 8.73 1.18 -23.23
C VAL A 424 9.59 0.03 -22.71
N LEU A 425 9.22 -0.52 -21.56
CA LEU A 425 9.83 -1.70 -20.93
C LEU A 425 9.11 -3.00 -21.29
N VAL A 426 7.79 -2.94 -21.50
CA VAL A 426 6.93 -4.11 -21.74
C VAL A 426 6.11 -3.84 -22.99
N LYS A 427 6.20 -4.72 -23.98
CA LYS A 427 5.48 -4.56 -25.25
C LYS A 427 4.09 -5.18 -25.17
N LYS A 428 3.24 -4.80 -26.12
CA LYS A 428 1.93 -5.41 -26.38
C LYS A 428 1.96 -6.93 -26.30
N GLU A 429 2.94 -7.56 -26.96
CA GLU A 429 3.04 -9.03 -27.02
C GLU A 429 3.32 -9.64 -25.64
N ASP A 430 4.11 -8.95 -24.81
CA ASP A 430 4.41 -9.37 -23.44
C ASP A 430 3.15 -9.28 -22.56
N VAL A 431 2.40 -8.19 -22.69
CA VAL A 431 1.12 -7.99 -21.98
C VAL A 431 0.09 -9.04 -22.39
N GLU A 432 -0.10 -9.26 -23.69
CA GLU A 432 -1.00 -10.27 -24.22
C GLU A 432 -0.62 -11.67 -23.71
N THR A 433 0.66 -12.02 -23.80
CA THR A 433 1.19 -13.31 -23.35
C THR A 433 0.95 -13.51 -21.86
N ALA A 434 1.24 -12.51 -21.04
CA ALA A 434 1.06 -12.60 -19.59
C ALA A 434 -0.42 -12.77 -19.23
N ILE A 435 -1.34 -12.01 -19.87
CA ILE A 435 -2.78 -12.16 -19.67
C ILE A 435 -3.25 -13.57 -20.05
N ASN A 436 -2.80 -14.08 -21.20
CA ASN A 436 -3.17 -15.41 -21.67
C ASN A 436 -2.66 -16.49 -20.70
N ILE A 437 -1.41 -16.40 -20.24
CA ILE A 437 -0.87 -17.32 -19.22
C ILE A 437 -1.72 -17.28 -17.94
N LEU A 438 -2.14 -16.10 -17.49
CA LEU A 438 -2.93 -15.96 -16.25
C LEU A 438 -4.36 -16.50 -16.40
N MET A 439 -5.00 -16.24 -17.53
CA MET A 439 -6.45 -16.38 -17.70
C MET A 439 -6.89 -17.61 -18.47
N ASP A 440 -6.05 -18.16 -19.36
CA ASP A 440 -6.40 -19.30 -20.20
C ASP A 440 -6.52 -20.59 -19.38
N ASP A 441 -7.41 -21.47 -19.84
CA ASP A 441 -7.66 -22.74 -19.18
C ASP A 441 -6.41 -23.62 -19.20
N GLY A 442 -6.08 -24.17 -18.04
CA GLY A 442 -4.89 -24.98 -17.86
C GLY A 442 -4.66 -25.34 -16.40
N GLN A 443 -3.93 -26.42 -16.16
CA GLN A 443 -3.66 -26.92 -14.80
C GLN A 443 -2.98 -25.87 -13.91
N GLU A 444 -2.03 -25.11 -14.47
CA GLU A 444 -1.33 -24.06 -13.73
C GLU A 444 -2.25 -22.89 -13.36
N ARG A 445 -3.15 -22.49 -14.26
CA ARG A 445 -4.16 -21.46 -14.00
C ARG A 445 -5.14 -21.91 -12.91
N ASP A 446 -5.61 -23.16 -12.96
CA ASP A 446 -6.51 -23.70 -11.94
C ASP A 446 -5.83 -23.83 -10.57
N ALA A 447 -4.56 -24.23 -10.55
CA ALA A 447 -3.76 -24.31 -9.34
C ALA A 447 -3.51 -22.93 -8.71
N ARG A 448 -3.14 -21.92 -9.53
CA ARG A 448 -2.99 -20.52 -9.08
C ARG A 448 -4.30 -19.97 -8.52
N ARG A 449 -5.41 -20.16 -9.24
CA ARG A 449 -6.74 -19.71 -8.79
C ARG A 449 -7.17 -20.37 -7.48
N ARG A 450 -6.87 -21.66 -7.29
CA ARG A 450 -7.16 -22.37 -6.04
C ARG A 450 -6.39 -21.75 -4.87
N ARG A 451 -5.08 -21.56 -5.02
CA ARG A 451 -4.24 -20.91 -4.00
C ARG A 451 -4.71 -19.49 -3.68
N ALA A 452 -5.02 -18.69 -4.71
CA ALA A 452 -5.53 -17.34 -4.51
C ALA A 452 -6.80 -17.34 -3.65
N LYS A 453 -7.77 -18.22 -3.96
CA LYS A 453 -9.00 -18.38 -3.16
C LYS A 453 -8.71 -18.81 -1.72
N GLU A 454 -7.82 -19.78 -1.52
CA GLU A 454 -7.41 -20.25 -0.18
C GLU A 454 -6.83 -19.10 0.66
N PHE A 455 -5.95 -18.27 0.07
CA PHE A 455 -5.43 -17.09 0.76
C PHE A 455 -6.51 -16.04 1.03
N GLY A 456 -7.46 -15.84 0.11
CA GLY A 456 -8.60 -14.94 0.33
C GLY A 456 -9.52 -15.40 1.47
N GLU A 457 -9.66 -16.71 1.69
CA GLU A 457 -10.38 -17.26 2.83
C GLU A 457 -9.59 -17.11 4.13
N LEU A 458 -8.27 -17.38 4.11
CA LEU A 458 -7.38 -17.17 5.26
C LEU A 458 -7.35 -15.71 5.69
N ALA A 459 -7.26 -14.77 4.74
CA ALA A 459 -7.29 -13.34 4.98
C ALA A 459 -8.53 -12.90 5.77
N LYS A 460 -9.72 -13.45 5.43
CA LYS A 460 -10.97 -13.18 6.16
C LYS A 460 -10.93 -13.78 7.56
N ARG A 461 -10.54 -15.06 7.67
CA ARG A 461 -10.42 -15.76 8.96
C ARG A 461 -9.44 -15.09 9.91
N ALA A 462 -8.36 -14.49 9.41
CA ALA A 462 -7.37 -13.81 10.23
C ALA A 462 -7.97 -12.61 10.99
N LEU A 463 -8.94 -11.91 10.42
CA LEU A 463 -9.57 -10.73 11.02
C LEU A 463 -10.89 -11.04 11.78
N ASP A 464 -11.48 -12.21 11.55
CA ASP A 464 -12.63 -12.70 12.31
C ASP A 464 -12.25 -12.98 13.78
N GLU A 465 -13.25 -13.01 14.67
CA GLU A 465 -13.03 -13.27 16.09
C GLU A 465 -12.26 -14.58 16.33
N GLY A 466 -11.17 -14.49 17.09
CA GLY A 466 -10.25 -15.61 17.33
C GLY A 466 -9.19 -15.82 16.24
N GLY A 467 -9.25 -15.08 15.12
CA GLY A 467 -8.25 -15.08 14.06
C GLY A 467 -6.90 -14.48 14.48
N SER A 468 -5.85 -14.79 13.71
CA SER A 468 -4.48 -14.38 14.01
C SER A 468 -4.33 -12.87 14.16
N SER A 469 -4.80 -12.10 13.18
CA SER A 469 -4.75 -10.64 13.19
C SER A 469 -5.73 -10.02 14.18
N TYR A 470 -6.92 -10.62 14.38
CA TYR A 470 -7.84 -10.21 15.42
C TYR A 470 -7.17 -10.24 16.81
N ASN A 471 -6.51 -11.35 17.14
CA ASN A 471 -5.80 -11.54 18.40
C ASN A 471 -4.57 -10.62 18.52
N ASN A 472 -3.81 -10.45 17.43
CA ASN A 472 -2.64 -9.57 17.43
C ASN A 472 -2.99 -8.11 17.73
N ILE A 473 -4.16 -7.62 17.28
CA ILE A 473 -4.62 -6.26 17.63
C ILE A 473 -4.87 -6.15 19.13
N GLU A 474 -5.48 -7.16 19.75
CA GLU A 474 -5.72 -7.17 21.21
C GLU A 474 -4.40 -7.26 21.99
N LEU A 475 -3.49 -8.14 21.58
CA LEU A 475 -2.16 -8.26 22.18
C LEU A 475 -1.37 -6.95 22.08
N PHE A 476 -1.41 -6.30 20.92
CA PHE A 476 -0.82 -4.98 20.72
C PHE A 476 -1.41 -3.95 21.70
N MET A 477 -2.73 -3.84 21.76
CA MET A 477 -3.39 -2.88 22.65
C MET A 477 -3.08 -3.14 24.13
N GLN A 478 -3.03 -4.41 24.54
CA GLN A 478 -2.67 -4.80 25.90
C GLN A 478 -1.22 -4.40 26.23
N ASP A 479 -0.26 -4.76 25.38
CA ASP A 479 1.17 -4.47 25.57
C ASP A 479 1.44 -2.96 25.73
N ILE A 480 0.82 -2.14 24.87
CA ILE A 480 0.92 -0.68 24.98
C ILE A 480 0.29 -0.14 26.26
N SER A 481 -0.85 -0.69 26.67
CA SER A 481 -1.55 -0.23 27.88
C SER A 481 -0.75 -0.50 29.16
N PHE A 482 0.06 -1.56 29.20
CA PHE A 482 0.98 -1.83 30.32
C PHE A 482 2.16 -0.85 30.37
N HIS A 483 2.62 -0.35 29.22
CA HIS A 483 3.68 0.67 29.16
C HIS A 483 3.25 2.06 29.64
N GLY A 484 1.96 2.39 29.53
CA GLY A 484 1.41 3.67 29.96
C GLY A 484 1.20 3.81 31.47
N GLN A 485 1.39 2.74 32.27
CA GLN A 485 1.28 2.83 33.72
C GLN A 485 2.63 3.20 34.35
N PRO A 486 2.67 4.15 35.31
CA PRO A 486 3.91 4.45 36.02
C PRO A 486 4.40 3.18 36.73
N GLN A 487 5.61 2.73 36.38
CA GLN A 487 6.31 1.68 37.13
C GLN A 487 6.49 2.19 38.57
N LYS A 488 5.90 1.47 39.53
CA LYS A 488 5.96 1.81 40.96
C LYS A 488 7.33 1.61 41.55
#